data_AF-A0A521BE28-F1
#
_entry.id   AF-A0A521BE28-F1
#
_cell.length_a   1.000
_cell.length_b   1.000
_cell.length_c   1.000
_cell.angle_alpha   90.00
_cell.angle_beta   90.00
_cell.angle_gamma   90.00
#
_symmetry.space_group_name_H-M   'P 1'
#
loop_
_entity.id
_entity.type
_entity.pdbx_description
1 polymer ?
#
loop_
_entity_poly.entity_id
_entity_poly.type
_entity_poly.pdbx_seq_one_letter_code
_entity_poly.pdbx_strand_id
1 'polypeptide(L)'
;MIWIKLGILLIGFVYAGLLPYSIHKALAHVSFDLEKHTLSFFSNKTLYGDKFVKGYKWLLFATAILTYAFFWLLTKYYNLGQYERLMRYIDLGFASLALLAFVPHNLKPYSLKSLAPALQRFMHNVLAVVVFLTLPALIITFQVAIITEIKFLGILGMSIIGITILSVAYTMLKSGINGASELLFINGVSIWTIIVTMVTFLS
;
A
#
# COMPACT_ATOMS: atom_id res chain seq x y z
N MET A 1 19.13 19.81 -3.30
CA MET A 1 18.51 18.68 -4.05
C MET A 1 19.04 17.31 -3.60
N ILE A 2 20.33 17.14 -3.30
CA ILE A 2 20.89 15.83 -2.90
C ILE A 2 20.19 15.20 -1.68
N TRP A 3 19.85 16.00 -0.67
CA TRP A 3 19.10 15.53 0.52
C TRP A 3 17.70 15.01 0.19
N ILE A 4 17.04 15.58 -0.82
CA ILE A 4 15.72 15.12 -1.29
C ILE A 4 15.88 13.76 -1.99
N LYS A 5 16.86 13.63 -2.89
CA LYS A 5 17.19 12.36 -3.55
C LYS A 5 17.53 11.25 -2.54
N LEU A 6 18.35 11.57 -1.53
CA LEU A 6 18.69 10.63 -0.45
C LEU A 6 17.46 10.24 0.37
N GLY A 7 16.56 11.18 0.67
CA GLY A 7 15.31 10.88 1.35
C GLY A 7 14.42 9.92 0.54
N ILE A 8 14.27 10.17 -0.77
CA ILE A 8 13.54 9.30 -1.70
C ILE A 8 14.18 7.91 -1.74
N LEU A 9 15.53 7.84 -1.80
CA LEU A 9 16.27 6.59 -1.79
C LEU A 9 16.03 5.76 -0.52
N LEU A 10 16.21 6.39 0.64
CA LEU A 10 16.04 5.72 1.93
C LEU A 10 14.61 5.23 2.13
N ILE A 11 13.62 6.10 1.86
CA ILE A 11 12.20 5.73 2.00
C ILE A 11 11.83 4.66 0.98
N GLY A 12 12.25 4.80 -0.28
CA GLY A 12 11.99 3.83 -1.34
C GLY A 12 12.56 2.45 -1.00
N PHE A 13 13.77 2.39 -0.44
CA PHE A 13 14.39 1.14 -0.02
C PHE A 13 13.67 0.49 1.18
N VAL A 14 13.27 1.29 2.17
CA VAL A 14 12.49 0.80 3.32
C VAL A 14 11.12 0.30 2.85
N TYR A 15 10.45 1.04 1.97
CA TYR A 15 9.12 0.73 1.47
C TYR A 15 9.11 -0.49 0.56
N ALA A 16 10.05 -0.60 -0.39
CA ALA A 16 10.11 -1.70 -1.36
C ALA A 16 10.86 -2.94 -0.87
N GLY A 17 11.75 -2.81 0.11
CA GLY A 17 12.55 -3.92 0.64
C GLY A 17 12.05 -4.42 1.99
N LEU A 18 11.99 -3.52 2.97
CA LEU A 18 11.81 -3.89 4.38
C LEU A 18 10.38 -4.37 4.66
N LEU A 19 9.39 -3.79 3.99
CA LEU A 19 7.98 -4.12 4.18
C LEU A 19 7.63 -5.50 3.58
N PRO A 20 7.92 -5.82 2.30
CA PRO A 20 7.67 -7.17 1.76
C PRO A 20 8.46 -8.24 2.51
N TYR A 21 9.72 -7.98 2.87
CA TYR A 21 10.54 -8.90 3.63
C TYR A 21 9.96 -9.18 5.02
N SER A 22 9.49 -8.16 5.73
CA SER A 22 8.88 -8.32 7.06
C SER A 22 7.59 -9.13 6.99
N ILE A 23 6.76 -8.92 5.95
CA ILE A 23 5.55 -9.72 5.71
C ILE A 23 5.93 -11.17 5.39
N HIS A 24 6.91 -11.40 4.51
CA HIS A 24 7.38 -12.76 4.17
C HIS A 24 7.94 -13.50 5.38
N LYS A 25 8.74 -12.81 6.21
CA LYS A 25 9.29 -13.38 7.43
C LYS A 25 8.20 -13.71 8.44
N ALA A 26 7.18 -12.86 8.57
CA ALA A 26 6.02 -13.14 9.41
C ALA A 26 5.22 -14.35 8.91
N LEU A 27 5.02 -14.46 7.59
CA LEU A 27 4.38 -15.62 6.94
C LEU A 27 5.16 -16.93 7.18
N ALA A 28 6.49 -16.89 7.20
CA ALA A 28 7.32 -18.08 7.41
C ALA A 28 7.18 -18.70 8.82
N HIS A 29 6.74 -17.93 9.82
CA HIS A 29 6.61 -18.39 11.20
C HIS A 29 5.17 -18.80 11.56
N VAL A 30 4.27 -18.79 10.58
CA VAL A 30 2.84 -19.03 10.76
C VAL A 30 2.36 -20.00 9.68
N SER A 31 1.60 -21.03 10.04
CA SER A 31 0.86 -21.85 9.07
C SER A 31 -0.26 -21.02 8.45
N PHE A 32 0.05 -20.21 7.44
CA PHE A 32 -0.87 -19.27 6.79
C PHE A 32 -1.09 -19.64 5.32
N ASP A 33 -2.32 -20.01 4.98
CA ASP A 33 -2.70 -20.30 3.60
C ASP A 33 -3.12 -19.01 2.87
N LEU A 34 -2.19 -18.46 2.09
CA LEU A 34 -2.36 -17.23 1.31
C LEU A 34 -3.42 -17.35 0.20
N GLU A 35 -3.79 -18.57 -0.20
CA GLU A 35 -4.83 -18.79 -1.21
C GLU A 35 -6.23 -18.64 -0.61
N LYS A 36 -6.37 -18.88 0.71
CA LYS A 36 -7.65 -18.86 1.43
C LYS A 36 -7.86 -17.63 2.30
N HIS A 37 -6.78 -16.98 2.74
CA HIS A 37 -6.85 -15.88 3.71
C HIS A 37 -6.11 -14.64 3.22
N THR A 38 -6.70 -13.46 3.45
CA THR A 38 -6.08 -12.15 3.18
C THR A 38 -5.04 -11.81 4.23
N LEU A 39 -4.03 -11.00 3.91
CA LEU A 39 -3.02 -10.51 4.87
C LEU A 39 -3.65 -9.78 6.06
N SER A 40 -4.87 -9.27 5.89
CA SER A 40 -5.71 -8.73 6.97
C SER A 40 -5.85 -9.70 8.16
N PHE A 41 -5.71 -11.01 7.95
CA PHE A 41 -5.77 -12.01 9.02
C PHE A 41 -4.67 -11.84 10.08
N PHE A 42 -3.53 -11.23 9.75
CA PHE A 42 -2.43 -10.97 10.69
C PHE A 42 -2.81 -10.09 11.88
N SER A 43 -3.90 -9.33 11.76
CA SER A 43 -4.47 -8.54 12.85
C SER A 43 -5.33 -9.36 13.83
N ASN A 44 -5.44 -10.69 13.63
CA ASN A 44 -6.23 -11.54 14.51
C ASN A 44 -5.54 -11.80 15.85
N LYS A 45 -6.07 -11.14 16.89
CA LYS A 45 -5.58 -11.27 18.26
C LYS A 45 -5.71 -12.67 18.83
N THR A 46 -6.75 -13.42 18.47
CA THR A 46 -6.97 -14.76 19.03
C THR A 46 -6.01 -15.79 18.45
N LEU A 47 -5.48 -15.54 17.25
CA LEU A 47 -4.53 -16.44 16.58
C LEU A 47 -3.07 -16.06 16.84
N TYR A 48 -2.76 -14.75 16.85
CA TYR A 48 -1.37 -14.27 16.87
C TYR A 48 -0.97 -13.55 18.17
N GLY A 49 -1.93 -13.31 19.06
CA GLY A 49 -1.69 -12.59 20.32
C GLY A 49 -1.54 -11.08 20.16
N ASP A 50 -1.75 -10.34 21.25
CA ASP A 50 -1.79 -8.88 21.24
C ASP A 50 -0.47 -8.21 20.81
N LYS A 51 0.67 -8.81 21.15
CA LYS A 51 2.00 -8.27 20.79
C LYS A 51 2.19 -8.23 19.27
N PHE A 52 1.81 -9.30 18.58
CA PHE A 52 1.93 -9.41 17.13
C PHE A 52 0.99 -8.43 16.42
N VAL A 53 -0.28 -8.39 16.84
CA VAL A 53 -1.27 -7.46 16.27
C VAL A 53 -0.87 -6.01 16.45
N LYS A 54 -0.31 -5.66 17.62
CA LYS A 54 0.24 -4.32 17.87
C LYS A 54 1.40 -4.00 16.92
N GLY A 55 2.30 -4.95 16.68
CA GLY A 55 3.40 -4.82 15.72
C GLY A 55 2.90 -4.58 14.29
N TYR A 56 1.94 -5.39 13.83
CA TYR A 56 1.32 -5.24 12.51
C TYR A 56 0.63 -3.88 12.34
N LYS A 57 -0.07 -3.39 13.37
CA LYS A 57 -0.66 -2.05 13.37
C LYS A 57 0.39 -0.95 13.22
N TRP A 58 1.49 -1.03 13.98
CA TRP A 58 2.59 -0.06 13.85
C TRP A 58 3.27 -0.12 12.49
N LEU A 59 3.40 -1.32 11.92
CA LEU A 59 3.90 -1.50 10.55
C LEU A 59 3.00 -0.76 9.55
N LEU A 60 1.68 -0.99 9.56
CA LEU A 60 0.74 -0.31 8.67
C LEU A 60 0.77 1.22 8.83
N PHE A 61 0.86 1.71 10.07
CA PHE A 61 0.94 3.14 10.34
C PHE A 61 2.27 3.74 9.84
N ALA A 62 3.39 3.06 10.05
CA ALA A 62 4.68 3.45 9.49
C ALA A 62 4.63 3.48 7.96
N THR A 63 3.97 2.50 7.33
CA THR A 63 3.74 2.48 5.88
C THR A 63 3.00 3.72 5.41
N ALA A 64 1.93 4.14 6.11
CA ALA A 64 1.19 5.34 5.76
C ALA A 64 2.09 6.59 5.78
N ILE A 65 2.88 6.76 6.84
CA ILE A 65 3.83 7.88 6.98
C ILE A 65 4.87 7.86 5.87
N LEU A 66 5.45 6.69 5.58
CA LEU A 66 6.45 6.53 4.53
C LEU A 66 5.86 6.82 3.15
N THR A 67 4.64 6.36 2.86
CA THR A 67 3.94 6.68 1.61
C THR A 67 3.74 8.19 1.46
N TYR A 68 3.25 8.86 2.51
CA TYR A 68 3.10 10.32 2.48
C TYR A 68 4.43 11.03 2.21
N ALA A 69 5.46 10.70 2.99
CA ALA A 69 6.78 11.32 2.86
C ALA A 69 7.43 11.04 1.50
N PHE A 70 7.26 9.83 0.95
CA PHE A 70 7.78 9.45 -0.36
C PHE A 70 7.18 10.33 -1.46
N PHE A 71 5.84 10.40 -1.54
CA PHE A 71 5.18 11.22 -2.55
C PHE A 71 5.43 12.71 -2.34
N TRP A 72 5.46 13.18 -1.10
CA TRP A 72 5.80 14.57 -0.80
C TRP A 72 7.21 14.93 -1.32
N LEU A 73 8.21 14.08 -1.07
CA LEU A 73 9.56 14.32 -1.61
C LEU A 73 9.60 14.26 -3.14
N LEU A 74 8.87 13.33 -3.76
CA LEU A 74 8.74 13.28 -5.22
C LEU A 74 8.10 14.54 -5.80
N THR A 75 7.02 15.04 -5.21
CA THR A 75 6.39 16.29 -5.66
C THR A 75 7.33 17.48 -5.51
N LYS A 76 8.13 17.52 -4.43
CA LYS A 76 9.15 18.56 -4.24
C LYS A 76 10.29 18.44 -5.25
N TYR A 77 10.71 17.24 -5.60
CA TYR A 77 11.79 16.99 -6.57
C TYR A 77 11.38 17.39 -8.00
N TYR A 78 10.19 16.96 -8.42
CA TYR A 78 9.65 17.22 -9.76
C TYR A 78 8.87 18.54 -9.89
N ASN A 79 8.91 19.38 -8.86
CA ASN A 79 8.20 20.66 -8.80
C ASN A 79 6.68 20.53 -9.09
N LEU A 80 6.04 19.47 -8.60
CA LEU A 80 4.62 19.16 -8.83
C LEU A 80 3.69 19.76 -7.77
N GLY A 81 4.17 20.67 -6.91
CA GLY A 81 3.40 21.21 -5.80
C GLY A 81 2.13 21.96 -6.21
N GLN A 82 2.05 22.41 -7.47
CA GLN A 82 0.88 23.09 -8.04
C GLN A 82 -0.22 22.12 -8.52
N TYR A 83 0.07 20.81 -8.59
CA TYR A 83 -0.93 19.80 -8.95
C TYR A 83 -1.82 19.48 -7.75
N GLU A 84 -2.83 20.32 -7.51
CA GLU A 84 -3.76 20.18 -6.38
C GLU A 84 -4.35 18.76 -6.27
N ARG A 85 -4.69 18.16 -7.42
CA ARG A 85 -5.25 16.80 -7.46
C ARG A 85 -4.27 15.77 -6.89
N LEU A 86 -2.98 15.89 -7.20
CA LEU A 86 -1.93 15.02 -6.66
C LEU A 86 -1.79 15.22 -5.15
N MET A 87 -1.74 16.46 -4.69
CA MET A 87 -1.65 16.79 -3.25
C MET A 87 -2.83 16.22 -2.47
N ARG A 88 -4.07 16.38 -2.97
CA ARG A 88 -5.27 15.78 -2.36
C ARG A 88 -5.20 14.26 -2.31
N TYR A 89 -4.70 13.59 -3.35
CA TYR A 89 -4.54 12.14 -3.32
C TYR A 89 -3.44 11.68 -2.35
N ILE A 90 -2.39 12.48 -2.13
CA ILE A 90 -1.38 12.20 -1.11
C ILE A 90 -2.03 12.22 0.28
N ASP A 91 -2.80 13.27 0.57
CA ASP A 91 -3.49 13.41 1.86
C ASP A 91 -4.55 12.31 2.08
N LEU A 92 -5.36 12.02 1.06
CA LEU A 92 -6.37 10.96 1.10
C LEU A 92 -5.74 9.57 1.24
N GLY A 93 -4.64 9.31 0.53
CA GLY A 93 -3.91 8.06 0.61
C GLY A 93 -3.29 7.85 1.99
N PHE A 94 -2.72 8.91 2.57
CA PHE A 94 -2.23 8.88 3.95
C PHE A 94 -3.38 8.61 4.95
N ALA A 95 -4.47 9.37 4.85
CA ALA A 95 -5.60 9.23 5.75
C ALA A 95 -6.22 7.83 5.69
N SER A 96 -6.41 7.27 4.49
CA SER A 96 -6.99 5.94 4.30
C SER A 96 -6.07 4.84 4.87
N LEU A 97 -4.78 4.87 4.56
CA LEU A 97 -3.79 3.92 5.08
C LEU A 97 -3.63 4.02 6.59
N ALA A 98 -3.57 5.25 7.12
CA ALA A 98 -3.46 5.48 8.56
C ALA A 98 -4.70 4.95 9.28
N LEU A 99 -5.91 5.31 8.83
CA LEU A 99 -7.15 4.80 9.41
C LEU A 99 -7.21 3.27 9.38
N LEU A 100 -6.76 2.64 8.28
CA LEU A 100 -6.76 1.18 8.14
C LEU A 100 -5.92 0.50 9.23
N ALA A 101 -4.81 1.11 9.64
CA ALA A 101 -3.98 0.62 10.74
C ALA A 101 -4.71 0.64 12.10
N PHE A 102 -5.65 1.58 12.31
CA PHE A 102 -6.36 1.73 13.58
C PHE A 102 -7.70 1.00 13.64
N VAL A 103 -8.29 0.60 12.51
CA VAL A 103 -9.53 -0.18 12.49
C VAL A 103 -9.21 -1.64 12.89
N PRO A 104 -9.70 -2.11 14.06
CA PRO A 104 -9.45 -3.47 14.48
C PRO A 104 -10.16 -4.42 13.53
N HIS A 105 -9.52 -5.52 13.13
CA HIS A 105 -10.16 -6.44 12.22
C HIS A 105 -10.96 -7.46 13.04
N ASN A 106 -12.21 -7.68 12.64
CA ASN A 106 -13.07 -8.68 13.25
C ASN A 106 -13.41 -9.74 12.21
N LEU A 107 -12.93 -10.95 12.45
CA LEU A 107 -13.13 -12.10 11.56
C LEU A 107 -14.38 -12.91 11.90
N LYS A 108 -15.13 -12.54 12.95
CA LYS A 108 -16.39 -13.21 13.27
C LYS A 108 -17.37 -13.08 12.10
N PRO A 109 -18.14 -14.13 11.77
CA PRO A 109 -19.17 -14.07 10.74
C PRO A 109 -20.14 -12.91 11.03
N TYR A 110 -20.68 -12.30 9.98
CA TYR A 110 -21.71 -11.28 10.14
C TYR A 110 -22.85 -11.87 10.97
N SER A 111 -23.14 -11.21 12.09
CA SER A 111 -24.14 -11.65 13.04
C SER A 111 -25.13 -10.52 13.26
N LEU A 112 -26.40 -10.78 12.96
CA LEU A 112 -27.49 -9.86 13.28
C LEU A 112 -27.70 -9.70 14.81
N LYS A 113 -27.10 -10.59 15.61
CA LYS A 113 -27.21 -10.56 17.08
C LYS A 113 -26.29 -9.53 17.74
N SER A 114 -25.28 -9.02 17.03
CA SER A 114 -24.35 -8.02 17.56
C SER A 114 -23.93 -7.02 16.49
N LEU A 115 -24.54 -5.82 16.52
CA LEU A 115 -24.34 -4.77 15.52
C LEU A 115 -22.88 -4.26 15.50
N ALA A 116 -22.25 -4.08 16.67
CA ALA A 116 -20.91 -3.51 16.77
C ALA A 116 -19.83 -4.33 16.04
N PRO A 117 -19.71 -5.66 16.23
CA PRO A 117 -18.82 -6.53 15.45
C PRO A 117 -19.06 -6.48 13.93
N ALA A 118 -20.33 -6.45 13.51
CA ALA A 118 -20.71 -6.42 12.11
C ALA A 118 -20.35 -5.08 11.45
N LEU A 119 -20.62 -3.96 12.14
CA LEU A 119 -20.29 -2.61 11.68
C LEU A 119 -18.77 -2.42 11.58
N GLN A 120 -18.01 -2.88 12.57
CA GLN A 120 -16.55 -2.82 12.57
C GLN A 120 -15.96 -3.58 11.38
N ARG A 121 -16.49 -4.78 11.07
CA ARG A 121 -16.06 -5.58 9.91
C ARG A 121 -16.40 -4.89 8.60
N PHE A 122 -17.61 -4.34 8.49
CA PHE A 122 -18.02 -3.58 7.30
C PHE A 122 -17.11 -2.38 7.07
N MET A 123 -16.83 -1.58 8.11
CA MET A 123 -15.92 -0.43 8.03
C MET A 123 -14.51 -0.83 7.63
N HIS A 124 -13.98 -1.91 8.19
CA HIS A 124 -12.66 -2.42 7.80
C HIS A 124 -12.62 -2.79 6.32
N ASN A 125 -13.60 -3.55 5.82
CA ASN A 125 -13.65 -3.98 4.43
C ASN A 125 -13.79 -2.80 3.47
N VAL A 126 -14.68 -1.85 3.77
CA VAL A 126 -14.84 -0.62 2.98
C VAL A 126 -13.53 0.16 2.94
N LEU A 127 -12.87 0.31 4.09
CA LEU A 127 -11.61 1.04 4.16
C LEU A 127 -10.47 0.32 3.44
N ALA A 128 -10.42 -1.00 3.50
CA ALA A 128 -9.47 -1.81 2.74
C ALA A 128 -9.66 -1.59 1.23
N VAL A 129 -10.90 -1.62 0.74
CA VAL A 129 -11.21 -1.31 -0.67
C VAL A 129 -10.78 0.12 -1.03
N VAL A 130 -11.06 1.10 -0.17
CA VAL A 130 -10.61 2.49 -0.38
C VAL A 130 -9.09 2.55 -0.48
N VAL A 131 -8.34 1.87 0.39
CA VAL A 131 -6.87 1.81 0.31
C VAL A 131 -6.40 1.16 -1.00
N PHE A 132 -7.00 0.03 -1.38
CA PHE A 132 -6.69 -0.66 -2.64
C PHE A 132 -6.95 0.18 -3.90
N LEU A 133 -7.87 1.15 -3.84
CA LEU A 133 -8.15 2.05 -4.96
C LEU A 133 -7.35 3.36 -4.89
N THR A 134 -7.12 3.89 -3.68
CA THR A 134 -6.45 5.18 -3.49
C THR A 134 -4.97 5.12 -3.80
N LEU A 135 -4.26 4.06 -3.40
CA LEU A 135 -2.82 3.95 -3.67
C LEU A 135 -2.50 3.85 -5.17
N PRO A 136 -3.19 3.02 -5.98
CA PRO A 136 -3.01 3.03 -7.44
C PRO A 136 -3.39 4.35 -8.08
N ALA A 137 -4.50 4.97 -7.65
CA ALA A 137 -4.92 6.26 -8.18
C ALA A 137 -3.88 7.35 -7.90
N LEU A 138 -3.27 7.34 -6.71
CA LEU A 138 -2.17 8.23 -6.35
C LEU A 138 -0.96 8.01 -7.26
N ILE A 139 -0.55 6.75 -7.46
CA ILE A 139 0.58 6.43 -8.34
C ILE A 139 0.30 6.86 -9.79
N ILE A 140 -0.87 6.53 -10.33
CA ILE A 140 -1.27 6.93 -11.69
C ILE A 140 -1.28 8.44 -11.83
N THR A 141 -1.85 9.17 -10.86
CA THR A 141 -1.87 10.64 -10.89
C THR A 141 -0.47 11.21 -10.89
N PHE A 142 0.43 10.67 -10.08
CA PHE A 142 1.84 11.05 -10.11
C PHE A 142 2.48 10.78 -11.47
N GLN A 143 2.28 9.60 -12.06
CA GLN A 143 2.85 9.24 -13.35
C GLN A 143 2.36 10.13 -14.49
N VAL A 144 1.06 10.47 -14.49
CA VAL A 144 0.49 11.43 -15.44
C VAL A 144 1.08 12.83 -15.22
N ALA A 145 1.32 13.25 -13.98
CA ALA A 145 1.91 14.55 -13.69
C ALA A 145 3.38 14.64 -14.13
N ILE A 146 4.17 13.57 -13.98
CA ILE A 146 5.59 13.60 -14.37
C ILE A 146 5.83 13.31 -15.85
N ILE A 147 4.85 12.80 -16.61
CA ILE A 147 5.08 12.40 -18.01
C ILE A 147 5.52 13.57 -18.89
N THR A 148 5.11 14.79 -18.55
CA THR A 148 5.50 16.02 -19.26
C THR A 148 6.95 16.39 -18.99
N GLU A 149 7.47 16.05 -17.80
CA GLU A 149 8.85 16.33 -17.37
C GLU A 149 9.81 15.20 -17.80
N ILE A 150 9.46 13.95 -17.49
CA ILE A 150 10.25 12.75 -17.80
C ILE A 150 9.35 11.68 -18.42
N LYS A 151 9.20 11.76 -19.75
CA LYS A 151 8.38 10.83 -20.54
C LYS A 151 8.69 9.35 -20.28
N PHE A 152 9.98 9.00 -20.24
CA PHE A 152 10.41 7.62 -20.03
C PHE A 152 9.91 7.07 -18.69
N LEU A 153 10.11 7.82 -17.60
CA LEU A 153 9.68 7.40 -16.27
C LEU A 153 8.16 7.33 -16.17
N GLY A 154 7.46 8.32 -16.75
CA GLY A 154 6.00 8.36 -16.82
C GLY A 154 5.39 7.12 -17.49
N ILE A 155 5.87 6.77 -18.69
CA ILE A 155 5.36 5.62 -19.45
C ILE A 155 5.70 4.30 -18.76
N LEU A 156 6.94 4.13 -18.33
CA LEU A 156 7.39 2.93 -17.65
C LEU A 156 6.62 2.70 -16.35
N GLY A 157 6.46 3.74 -15.53
CA GLY A 157 5.73 3.69 -14.27
C GLY A 157 4.24 3.38 -14.47
N MET A 158 3.59 3.98 -15.47
CA MET A 158 2.20 3.63 -15.83
C MET A 158 2.08 2.18 -16.27
N SER A 159 3.04 1.67 -17.04
CA SER A 159 3.02 0.29 -17.55
C SER A 159 3.11 -0.73 -16.41
N ILE A 160 4.03 -0.51 -15.45
CA ILE A 160 4.21 -1.38 -14.27
C ILE A 160 2.92 -1.45 -13.45
N ILE A 161 2.34 -0.28 -13.14
CA ILE A 161 1.14 -0.21 -12.31
C ILE A 161 -0.09 -0.70 -13.06
N GLY A 162 -0.21 -0.43 -14.35
CA GLY A 162 -1.27 -0.96 -15.20
C GLY A 162 -1.25 -2.49 -15.22
N ILE A 163 -0.09 -3.11 -15.46
CA ILE A 163 0.08 -4.57 -15.40
C ILE A 163 -0.27 -5.09 -14.00
N THR A 164 0.21 -4.43 -12.95
CA THR A 164 -0.07 -4.82 -11.56
C THR A 164 -1.58 -4.85 -11.28
N ILE A 165 -2.29 -3.77 -11.61
CA ILE A 165 -3.74 -3.68 -11.39
C ILE A 165 -4.48 -4.76 -12.19
N LEU A 166 -4.11 -4.98 -13.46
CA LEU A 166 -4.73 -6.01 -14.30
C LEU A 166 -4.49 -7.42 -13.76
N SER A 167 -3.27 -7.72 -13.30
CA SER A 167 -2.94 -9.01 -12.68
C SER A 167 -3.68 -9.22 -11.36
N VAL A 168 -3.80 -8.18 -10.52
CA VAL A 168 -4.60 -8.24 -9.29
C VAL A 168 -6.07 -8.45 -9.60
N ALA A 169 -6.63 -7.71 -10.57
CA ALA A 169 -8.03 -7.86 -10.97
C ALA A 169 -8.30 -9.28 -11.50
N TYR A 170 -7.41 -9.81 -12.34
CA TYR A 170 -7.52 -11.17 -12.86
C TYR A 170 -7.49 -12.23 -11.74
N THR A 171 -6.57 -12.09 -10.78
CA THR A 171 -6.49 -13.02 -9.65
C THR A 171 -7.70 -12.93 -8.72
N MET A 172 -8.20 -11.71 -8.48
CA MET A 172 -9.45 -11.50 -7.74
C MET A 172 -10.67 -12.14 -8.42
N LEU A 173 -10.75 -12.08 -9.76
CA LEU A 173 -11.85 -12.73 -10.51
C LEU A 173 -11.75 -14.26 -10.46
N LYS A 174 -10.54 -14.81 -10.49
CA LYS A 174 -10.33 -16.27 -10.51
C LYS A 174 -10.48 -16.91 -9.13
N SER A 175 -9.96 -16.27 -8.08
CA SER A 175 -9.78 -16.88 -6.76
C SER A 175 -10.39 -16.06 -5.62
N GLY A 176 -11.06 -14.95 -5.92
CA GLY A 176 -11.53 -13.99 -4.91
C GLY A 176 -10.39 -13.15 -4.33
N ILE A 177 -10.74 -12.29 -3.37
CA ILE A 177 -9.77 -11.46 -2.65
C ILE A 177 -9.07 -12.33 -1.60
N ASN A 178 -7.79 -12.61 -1.82
CA ASN A 178 -6.96 -13.42 -0.92
C ASN A 178 -5.55 -12.82 -0.74
N GLY A 179 -4.77 -13.38 0.18
CA GLY A 179 -3.43 -12.86 0.51
C GLY A 179 -2.47 -12.90 -0.67
N ALA A 180 -2.64 -13.85 -1.61
CA ALA A 180 -1.86 -13.89 -2.85
C ALA A 180 -2.11 -12.66 -3.74
N SER A 181 -3.38 -12.25 -3.93
CA SER A 181 -3.72 -11.04 -4.68
C SER A 181 -3.19 -9.76 -4.02
N GLU A 182 -3.20 -9.70 -2.69
CA GLU A 182 -2.66 -8.56 -1.93
C GLU A 182 -1.13 -8.51 -1.99
N LEU A 183 -0.45 -9.66 -1.93
CA LEU A 183 1.00 -9.74 -2.12
C LEU A 183 1.43 -9.35 -3.54
N LEU A 184 0.68 -9.78 -4.55
CA LEU A 184 0.92 -9.38 -5.94
C LEU A 184 0.85 -7.85 -6.07
N PHE A 185 -0.17 -7.24 -5.46
CA PHE A 185 -0.31 -5.80 -5.41
C PHE A 185 0.89 -5.10 -4.74
N ILE A 186 1.27 -5.55 -3.54
CA ILE A 186 2.40 -5.01 -2.78
C ILE A 186 3.70 -5.13 -3.58
N ASN A 187 3.93 -6.27 -4.24
CA ASN A 187 5.12 -6.50 -5.04
C ASN A 187 5.16 -5.58 -6.28
N GLY A 188 4.04 -5.41 -6.97
CA GLY A 188 3.96 -4.52 -8.12
C GLY A 188 4.22 -3.05 -7.76
N VAL A 189 3.65 -2.59 -6.64
CA VAL A 189 3.96 -1.26 -6.08
C VAL A 189 5.43 -1.16 -5.67
N SER A 190 6.01 -2.21 -5.08
CA SER A 190 7.42 -2.23 -4.68
C SER A 190 8.37 -2.11 -5.88
N ILE A 191 8.11 -2.83 -6.97
CA ILE A 191 8.86 -2.74 -8.23
C ILE A 191 8.79 -1.31 -8.78
N TRP A 192 7.58 -0.73 -8.81
CA TRP A 192 7.38 0.65 -9.22
C TRP A 192 8.19 1.63 -8.35
N THR A 193 8.15 1.48 -7.03
CA THR A 193 8.90 2.32 -6.09
C THR A 193 10.40 2.23 -6.33
N ILE A 194 10.96 1.03 -6.54
CA ILE A 194 12.39 0.83 -6.82
C ILE A 194 12.79 1.59 -8.07
N ILE A 195 12.03 1.44 -9.15
CA ILE A 195 12.35 2.07 -10.45
C ILE A 195 12.28 3.59 -10.35
N VAL A 196 11.21 4.15 -9.78
CA VAL A 196 11.09 5.60 -9.58
C VAL A 196 12.24 6.12 -8.73
N THR A 197 12.57 5.40 -7.66
CA THR A 197 13.66 5.79 -6.74
C THR A 197 15.02 5.80 -7.44
N MET A 198 15.36 4.73 -8.17
CA MET A 198 16.63 4.63 -8.89
C MET A 198 16.75 5.71 -9.96
N VAL A 199 15.72 5.89 -10.79
CA VAL A 199 15.74 6.91 -11.86
C VAL A 199 15.84 8.31 -11.27
N THR A 200 15.08 8.62 -10.21
CA THR A 200 15.13 9.92 -9.53
C THR A 200 16.50 10.21 -8.91
N PHE A 201 17.19 9.18 -8.43
CA PHE A 201 18.53 9.34 -7.86
C PHE A 201 19.60 9.58 -8.93
N LEU A 202 19.47 8.90 -10.08
CA LEU A 202 20.44 8.95 -11.19
C LEU A 202 20.28 10.17 -12.11
N SER A 203 19.05 10.67 -12.31
CA SER A 203 18.80 12.01 -12.89
C SER A 203 19.30 13.07 -11.93
#